data_AF-A0A951UWJ1-F1
#
_entry.id   AF-A0A951UWJ1-F1
#
_cell.length_a   1.000
_cell.length_b   1.000
_cell.length_c   1.000
_cell.angle_alpha   90.00
_cell.angle_beta   90.00
_cell.angle_gamma   90.00
#
_symmetry.space_group_name_H-M   'P 1'
#
loop_
_entity.id
_entity.type
_entity.pdbx_description
1 polymer ?
#
loop_
_entity_poly.entity_id
_entity_poly.type
_entity_poly.pdbx_seq_one_letter_code
_entity_poly.pdbx_strand_id
1 'polypeptide(L)'
;MNKVRNCLVKVNIKKPWSYLFERALVISQQIGDKSGEGIILNNIGLVYRNLGQYQKALDYYQQALVISQQIGDKSREGTILNNIGAVYRSLGQYPKALDYYQQSLVIRKQIGDKSGEGTTLHNIGFVYENLGQYQQSLYYYQQALDIC
;
A
#
# COMPACT_ATOMS: atom_id res chain seq x y z
N MET A 1 -36.74 27.18 -14.51
CA MET A 1 -35.71 26.46 -15.29
C MET A 1 -34.38 27.06 -14.86
N ASN A 2 -33.43 26.46 -14.14
CA ASN A 2 -33.06 25.06 -13.90
C ASN A 2 -32.51 24.94 -12.46
N LYS A 3 -33.12 24.08 -11.63
CA LYS A 3 -32.48 23.50 -10.43
C LYS A 3 -32.54 21.99 -10.61
N VAL A 4 -31.80 21.49 -11.59
CA VAL A 4 -31.76 20.07 -11.92
C VAL A 4 -30.46 19.51 -11.34
N ARG A 5 -30.65 18.66 -10.32
CA ARG A 5 -29.76 17.58 -9.88
C ARG A 5 -28.47 17.97 -9.16
N ASN A 6 -28.62 18.39 -7.90
CA ASN A 6 -27.67 17.99 -6.87
C ASN A 6 -28.22 16.75 -6.15
N CYS A 7 -28.25 15.63 -6.87
CA CYS A 7 -28.52 14.29 -6.32
C CYS A 7 -27.19 13.54 -6.22
N LEU A 8 -26.22 14.12 -5.52
CA LEU A 8 -25.21 13.31 -4.86
C LEU A 8 -25.90 12.67 -3.67
N VAL A 9 -26.24 11.40 -3.88
CA VAL A 9 -26.70 10.46 -2.88
C VAL A 9 -25.89 10.68 -1.60
N LYS A 10 -26.51 11.32 -0.59
CA LYS A 10 -26.07 11.19 0.79
C LYS A 10 -26.24 9.73 1.12
N VAL A 11 -25.24 8.91 0.84
CA VAL A 11 -25.15 7.58 1.41
C VAL A 11 -25.07 7.84 2.91
N ASN A 12 -26.20 7.65 3.58
CA ASN A 12 -26.34 7.78 5.02
C ASN A 12 -25.65 6.57 5.65
N ILE A 13 -24.30 6.52 5.56
CA ILE A 13 -23.50 5.53 6.24
C ILE A 13 -23.59 5.92 7.71
N LYS A 14 -24.46 5.23 8.46
CA LYS A 14 -24.72 5.50 9.88
C LYS A 14 -23.44 5.50 10.74
N LYS A 15 -22.33 4.95 10.25
CA LYS A 15 -21.00 4.99 10.90
C LYS A 15 -19.87 5.11 9.86
N PRO A 16 -18.92 6.05 9.99
CA PRO A 16 -17.82 6.22 9.04
C PRO A 16 -16.88 5.00 9.02
N TRP A 17 -16.09 4.84 7.95
CA TRP A 17 -15.12 3.75 7.82
C TRP A 17 -14.18 3.66 9.03
N SER A 18 -13.75 4.80 9.57
CA SER A 18 -12.88 4.89 10.75
C SER A 18 -13.45 4.14 11.95
N TYR A 19 -14.75 4.28 12.20
CA TYR A 19 -15.41 3.59 13.32
C TYR A 19 -15.35 2.07 13.20
N LEU A 20 -15.52 1.52 11.99
CA LEU A 20 -15.48 0.08 11.77
C LEU A 20 -14.07 -0.47 11.94
N PHE A 21 -13.07 0.22 11.40
CA PHE A 21 -11.68 -0.20 11.56
C PHE A 21 -11.16 -0.04 12.99
N GLU A 22 -11.51 1.02 13.70
CA GLU A 22 -11.14 1.19 15.12
C GLU A 22 -11.73 0.08 15.99
N ARG A 23 -13.01 -0.26 15.80
CA ARG A 23 -13.62 -1.40 16.53
C ARG A 23 -12.95 -2.72 16.18
N ALA A 24 -12.70 -2.98 14.90
CA ALA A 24 -12.03 -4.19 14.48
C ALA A 24 -10.62 -4.29 15.10
N LEU A 25 -9.87 -3.18 15.11
CA LEU A 25 -8.52 -3.12 15.68
C LEU A 25 -8.52 -3.45 17.16
N VAL A 26 -9.43 -2.82 17.94
CA VAL A 26 -9.57 -3.08 19.38
C VAL A 26 -9.92 -4.55 19.64
N ILE A 27 -10.85 -5.12 18.86
CA ILE A 27 -11.24 -6.53 19.03
C ILE A 27 -10.05 -7.44 18.72
N SER A 28 -9.34 -7.25 17.59
CA SER A 28 -8.16 -8.04 17.25
C SER A 28 -7.08 -7.97 18.33
N GLN A 29 -6.85 -6.79 18.91
CA GLN A 29 -5.91 -6.60 20.02
C GLN A 29 -6.35 -7.34 21.30
N GLN A 30 -7.64 -7.26 21.65
CA GLN A 30 -8.19 -7.92 22.85
C GLN A 30 -8.11 -9.45 22.78
N ILE A 31 -8.32 -10.03 21.59
CA ILE A 31 -8.25 -11.48 21.39
C ILE A 31 -6.84 -11.98 21.03
N GLY A 32 -5.85 -11.08 20.93
CA GLY A 32 -4.47 -11.42 20.56
C GLY A 32 -4.27 -11.81 19.09
N ASP A 33 -5.21 -11.48 18.20
CA ASP A 33 -5.12 -11.75 16.76
C ASP A 33 -4.20 -10.74 16.07
N LYS A 34 -2.89 -11.02 16.12
CA LYS A 34 -1.86 -10.22 15.45
C LYS A 34 -1.99 -10.23 13.94
N SER A 35 -2.52 -11.31 13.35
CA SER A 35 -2.75 -11.35 11.91
C SER A 35 -3.86 -10.37 11.53
N GLY A 36 -5.00 -10.38 12.21
CA GLY A 36 -6.07 -9.41 12.01
C GLY A 36 -5.63 -7.97 12.25
N GLU A 37 -4.87 -7.73 13.32
CA GLU A 37 -4.32 -6.40 13.64
C GLU A 37 -3.52 -5.82 12.48
N GLY A 38 -2.57 -6.59 11.93
CA GLY A 38 -1.75 -6.15 10.79
C GLY A 38 -2.56 -5.90 9.51
N ILE A 39 -3.60 -6.68 9.24
CA ILE A 39 -4.50 -6.47 8.07
C ILE A 39 -5.24 -5.15 8.22
N ILE A 40 -5.82 -4.91 9.40
CA ILE A 40 -6.62 -3.71 9.68
C ILE A 40 -5.76 -2.46 9.56
N LEU A 41 -4.57 -2.45 10.16
CA LEU A 41 -3.64 -1.32 10.08
C LEU A 41 -3.22 -1.02 8.64
N ASN A 42 -2.89 -2.05 7.84
CA ASN A 42 -2.58 -1.85 6.42
C ASN A 42 -3.76 -1.23 5.65
N ASN A 43 -4.99 -1.67 5.94
CA ASN A 43 -6.19 -1.12 5.29
C ASN A 43 -6.48 0.32 5.70
N ILE A 44 -6.28 0.68 6.98
CA ILE A 44 -6.37 2.07 7.45
C ILE A 44 -5.33 2.93 6.71
N GLY A 45 -4.09 2.43 6.58
CA GLY A 45 -3.03 3.09 5.83
C GLY A 45 -3.42 3.36 4.36
N LEU A 46 -4.07 2.39 3.72
CA LEU A 46 -4.58 2.53 2.35
C LEU A 46 -5.64 3.63 2.22
N VAL A 47 -6.58 3.68 3.17
CA VAL A 47 -7.61 4.74 3.17
C VAL A 47 -6.96 6.11 3.34
N TYR A 48 -6.04 6.29 4.28
CA TYR A 48 -5.36 7.58 4.46
C TYR A 48 -4.52 7.99 3.25
N ARG A 49 -3.86 7.03 2.59
CA ARG A 49 -3.15 7.28 1.32
C ARG A 49 -4.12 7.81 0.26
N ASN A 50 -5.27 7.17 0.09
CA ASN A 50 -6.27 7.58 -0.89
C ASN A 50 -6.90 8.96 -0.57
N LEU A 51 -6.92 9.34 0.71
CA LEU A 51 -7.33 10.68 1.17
C LEU A 51 -6.21 11.73 1.04
N GLY A 52 -5.02 11.37 0.55
CA GLY A 52 -3.86 12.27 0.46
C GLY A 52 -3.19 12.57 1.81
N GLN A 53 -3.60 11.90 2.89
CA GLN A 53 -3.02 12.06 4.23
C GLN A 53 -1.81 11.13 4.40
N TYR A 54 -0.75 11.42 3.63
CA TYR A 54 0.40 10.53 3.47
C TYR A 54 1.14 10.21 4.76
N GLN A 55 1.32 11.18 5.67
CA GLN A 55 2.02 10.92 6.93
C GLN A 55 1.26 9.89 7.79
N LYS A 56 -0.06 10.04 7.92
CA LYS A 56 -0.89 9.06 8.64
C LYS A 56 -0.83 7.69 7.97
N ALA A 57 -0.87 7.65 6.63
CA ALA A 57 -0.73 6.40 5.91
C ALA A 57 0.58 5.67 6.27
N LEU A 58 1.70 6.40 6.29
CA LEU A 58 3.00 5.86 6.69
C LEU A 58 2.98 5.35 8.13
N ASP A 59 2.41 6.09 9.08
CA ASP A 59 2.35 5.69 10.48
C ASP A 59 1.61 4.35 10.66
N TYR A 60 0.48 4.16 9.95
CA TYR A 60 -0.28 2.91 9.98
C TYR A 60 0.42 1.76 9.24
N TYR A 61 1.03 2.04 8.09
CA TYR A 61 1.81 1.03 7.38
C TYR A 61 3.01 0.56 8.19
N GLN A 62 3.71 1.43 8.91
CA GLN A 62 4.84 1.03 9.75
C GLN A 62 4.42 0.14 10.92
N GLN A 63 3.29 0.43 11.57
CA GLN A 63 2.72 -0.46 12.59
C GLN A 63 2.36 -1.83 12.00
N ALA A 64 1.71 -1.85 10.82
CA ALA A 64 1.40 -3.10 10.13
C ALA A 64 2.67 -3.89 9.76
N LEU A 65 3.74 -3.17 9.34
CA LEU A 65 5.01 -3.77 8.93
C LEU A 65 5.66 -4.51 10.11
N VAL A 66 5.77 -3.84 11.26
CA VAL A 66 6.32 -4.42 12.49
C VAL A 66 5.57 -5.70 12.86
N ILE A 67 4.23 -5.69 12.81
CA ILE A 67 3.42 -6.87 13.12
C ILE A 67 3.66 -7.99 12.11
N SER A 68 3.68 -7.68 10.80
CA SER A 68 3.92 -8.70 9.77
C SER A 68 5.28 -9.37 9.93
N GLN A 69 6.31 -8.61 10.33
CA GLN A 69 7.65 -9.13 10.63
C GLN A 69 7.66 -10.00 11.89
N GLN A 70 6.97 -9.57 12.95
CA GLN A 70 6.86 -10.32 14.21
C GLN A 70 6.22 -11.69 14.03
N ILE A 71 5.18 -11.79 13.20
CA ILE A 71 4.46 -13.04 12.95
C ILE A 71 5.02 -13.84 11.76
N GLY A 72 6.02 -13.31 11.05
CA GLY A 72 6.62 -13.95 9.88
C GLY A 72 5.73 -13.97 8.62
N ASP A 73 4.74 -13.09 8.51
CA ASP A 73 3.88 -12.98 7.31
C ASP A 73 4.61 -12.22 6.20
N LYS A 74 5.45 -12.94 5.46
CA LYS A 74 6.26 -12.39 4.36
C LYS A 74 5.42 -11.85 3.19
N SER A 75 4.27 -12.45 2.90
CA SER A 75 3.39 -11.96 1.84
C SER A 75 2.86 -10.56 2.16
N ARG A 76 2.45 -10.35 3.41
CA ARG A 76 1.99 -9.05 3.87
C ARG A 76 3.12 -8.05 4.04
N GLU A 77 4.28 -8.49 4.53
CA GLU A 77 5.48 -7.65 4.60
C GLU A 77 5.79 -7.02 3.24
N GLY A 78 5.86 -7.82 2.17
CA GLY A 78 6.05 -7.33 0.80
C GLY A 78 4.93 -6.38 0.34
N THR A 79 3.68 -6.65 0.72
CA THR A 79 2.53 -5.77 0.39
C THR A 79 2.66 -4.40 1.03
N ILE A 80 3.00 -4.37 2.32
CA ILE A 80 3.12 -3.15 3.10
C ILE A 80 4.31 -2.32 2.60
N LEU A 81 5.46 -2.94 2.34
CA LEU A 81 6.64 -2.27 1.78
C LEU A 81 6.32 -1.62 0.42
N ASN A 82 5.62 -2.32 -0.47
CA ASN A 82 5.17 -1.75 -1.74
C ASN A 82 4.21 -0.55 -1.52
N ASN A 83 3.30 -0.64 -0.54
CA ASN A 83 2.40 0.46 -0.20
C ASN A 83 3.13 1.68 0.35
N ILE A 84 4.15 1.49 1.19
CA ILE A 84 5.03 2.57 1.69
C ILE A 84 5.78 3.22 0.52
N GLY A 85 6.34 2.42 -0.40
CA GLY A 85 6.97 2.91 -1.61
C GLY A 85 6.02 3.79 -2.45
N ALA A 86 4.76 3.38 -2.57
CA ALA A 86 3.73 4.16 -3.28
C ALA A 86 3.44 5.50 -2.60
N VAL A 87 3.46 5.57 -1.27
CA VAL A 87 3.31 6.84 -0.55
C VAL A 87 4.50 7.77 -0.80
N TYR A 88 5.74 7.27 -0.69
CA TYR A 88 6.92 8.10 -0.97
C TYR A 88 6.97 8.58 -2.42
N ARG A 89 6.53 7.75 -3.37
CA ARG A 89 6.36 8.17 -4.76
C ARG A 89 5.38 9.33 -4.88
N SER A 90 4.20 9.22 -4.25
CA SER A 90 3.20 10.30 -4.24
C SER A 90 3.69 11.59 -3.58
N LEU A 91 4.67 11.50 -2.68
CA LEU A 91 5.36 12.63 -2.06
C LEU A 91 6.53 13.19 -2.90
N GLY A 92 6.83 12.60 -4.06
CA GLY A 92 8.00 12.97 -4.88
C GLY A 92 9.35 12.52 -4.30
N GLN A 93 9.35 11.71 -3.24
CA GLN A 93 10.56 11.20 -2.58
C GLN A 93 11.02 9.90 -3.28
N TYR A 94 11.38 10.02 -4.55
CA TYR A 94 11.67 8.88 -5.43
C TYR A 94 12.77 7.93 -4.93
N PRO A 95 13.92 8.39 -4.37
CA PRO A 95 14.92 7.48 -3.83
C PRO A 95 14.37 6.57 -2.73
N LYS A 96 13.60 7.12 -1.78
CA LYS A 96 12.95 6.32 -0.74
C LYS A 96 11.91 5.36 -1.31
N ALA A 97 11.15 5.80 -2.31
CA ALA A 97 10.19 4.92 -2.96
C ALA A 97 10.88 3.68 -3.55
N LEU A 98 12.00 3.88 -4.25
CA LEU A 98 12.82 2.79 -4.80
C LEU A 98 13.34 1.86 -3.70
N ASP A 99 13.85 2.39 -2.59
CA ASP A 99 14.36 1.57 -1.48
C ASP A 99 13.29 0.62 -0.93
N TYR A 100 12.07 1.11 -0.71
CA TYR A 100 10.95 0.30 -0.23
C TYR A 100 10.44 -0.70 -1.28
N TYR A 101 10.37 -0.29 -2.55
CA TYR A 101 10.02 -1.22 -3.62
C TYR A 101 11.05 -2.33 -3.80
N GLN A 102 12.34 -2.04 -3.67
CA GLN A 102 13.38 -3.07 -3.76
C GLN A 102 13.30 -4.08 -2.61
N GLN A 103 13.02 -3.61 -1.38
CA GLN A 103 12.77 -4.51 -0.24
C GLN A 103 11.53 -5.40 -0.49
N SER A 104 10.43 -4.83 -1.01
CA SER A 104 9.26 -5.62 -1.44
C SER A 104 9.66 -6.66 -2.49
N LEU A 105 10.41 -6.27 -3.52
CA LEU A 105 10.79 -7.15 -4.63
C LEU A 105 11.60 -8.35 -4.16
N VAL A 106 12.55 -8.14 -3.24
CA VAL A 106 13.32 -9.23 -2.63
C VAL A 106 12.40 -10.23 -1.94
N ILE A 107 11.45 -9.76 -1.14
CA ILE A 107 10.52 -10.63 -0.43
C ILE A 107 9.59 -11.38 -1.40
N ARG A 108 9.03 -10.68 -2.39
CA ARG A 108 8.16 -11.29 -3.42
C ARG A 108 8.87 -12.42 -4.15
N LYS A 109 10.13 -12.21 -4.54
CA LYS A 109 10.99 -13.24 -5.14
C LYS A 109 11.23 -14.41 -4.19
N GLN A 110 11.54 -14.15 -2.92
CA GLN A 110 11.78 -15.18 -1.90
C GLN A 110 10.58 -16.10 -1.70
N ILE A 111 9.35 -15.56 -1.71
CA ILE A 111 8.13 -16.33 -1.50
C ILE A 111 7.51 -16.87 -2.80
N GLY A 112 8.12 -16.59 -3.96
CA GLY A 112 7.60 -17.01 -5.27
C GLY A 112 6.33 -16.28 -5.73
N ASP A 113 6.02 -15.12 -5.17
CA ASP A 113 4.83 -14.33 -5.55
C ASP A 113 5.09 -13.53 -6.83
N LYS A 114 4.82 -14.18 -7.97
CA LYS A 114 4.98 -13.60 -9.31
C LYS A 114 4.09 -12.41 -9.57
N SER A 115 2.83 -12.44 -9.12
CA SER A 115 1.92 -11.30 -9.29
C SER A 115 2.42 -10.07 -8.52
N GLY A 116 2.89 -10.25 -7.29
CA GLY A 116 3.47 -9.18 -6.49
C GLY A 116 4.83 -8.70 -7.02
N GLU A 117 5.64 -9.60 -7.58
CA GLU A 117 6.91 -9.30 -8.25
C GLU A 117 6.67 -8.35 -9.45
N GLY A 118 5.77 -8.71 -10.37
CA GLY A 118 5.43 -7.90 -11.54
C GLY A 118 4.85 -6.53 -11.15
N THR A 119 3.96 -6.49 -10.15
CA THR A 119 3.41 -5.21 -9.63
C THR A 119 4.51 -4.31 -9.07
N THR A 120 5.46 -4.87 -8.32
CA THR A 120 6.56 -4.11 -7.71
C THR A 120 7.53 -3.58 -8.78
N LEU A 121 7.87 -4.41 -9.78
CA LEU A 121 8.72 -4.02 -10.91
C LEU A 121 8.08 -2.90 -11.73
N HIS A 122 6.78 -3.00 -12.02
CA HIS A 122 6.04 -1.93 -12.67
C HIS A 122 6.13 -0.61 -11.87
N ASN A 123 5.94 -0.67 -10.55
CA ASN A 123 6.04 0.51 -9.70
C ASN A 123 7.45 1.14 -9.71
N ILE A 124 8.51 0.33 -9.76
CA ILE A 124 9.89 0.79 -9.91
C ILE A 124 10.08 1.48 -11.27
N GLY A 125 9.61 0.85 -12.36
CA GLY A 125 9.66 1.44 -13.71
C GLY A 125 8.97 2.80 -13.77
N PHE A 126 7.83 2.93 -13.10
CA PHE A 126 7.09 4.18 -13.02
C PHE A 126 7.83 5.25 -12.19
N VAL A 127 8.60 4.88 -11.16
CA VAL A 127 9.46 5.85 -10.46
C VAL A 127 10.57 6.37 -11.39
N TYR A 128 11.22 5.49 -12.15
CA TYR A 128 12.25 5.91 -13.12
C TYR A 128 11.69 6.79 -14.24
N GLU A 129 10.45 6.53 -14.68
CA GLU A 129 9.73 7.38 -15.62
C GLU A 129 9.56 8.80 -15.07
N ASN A 130 9.12 8.94 -13.82
CA ASN A 130 8.97 10.25 -13.16
C ASN A 130 10.31 10.98 -12.95
N LEU A 131 11.42 10.25 -12.91
CA LEU A 131 12.78 10.79 -12.86
C LEU A 131 13.35 11.15 -14.25
N GLY A 132 12.63 10.89 -15.34
CA GLY A 132 13.12 11.06 -16.72
C GLY A 132 14.15 10.01 -17.14
N GLN A 133 14.32 8.94 -16.38
CA GLN A 133 15.28 7.85 -16.65
C GLN A 133 14.60 6.75 -17.46
N TYR A 134 14.27 7.08 -18.72
CA TYR A 134 13.42 6.23 -19.56
C TYR A 134 14.03 4.86 -19.88
N GLN A 135 15.36 4.76 -20.02
CA GLN A 135 16.01 3.48 -20.30
C GLN A 135 15.84 2.50 -19.13
N GLN A 136 16.01 2.98 -17.89
CA GLN A 136 15.78 2.21 -16.67
C GLN A 136 14.30 1.86 -16.54
N SER A 137 13.40 2.81 -16.81
CA SER A 137 11.95 2.58 -16.78
C SER A 137 11.54 1.42 -17.70
N LEU A 138 11.97 1.46 -18.96
CA LEU A 138 11.74 0.38 -19.95
C LEU A 138 12.29 -0.96 -19.48
N TYR A 139 13.50 -0.98 -18.91
CA TYR A 139 14.09 -2.20 -18.36
C TYR A 139 13.24 -2.86 -17.28
N TYR A 140 12.66 -2.08 -16.37
CA TYR A 140 11.78 -2.61 -15.32
C TYR A 140 10.38 -2.98 -15.83
N TYR A 141 9.83 -2.22 -16.77
CA TYR A 141 8.57 -2.59 -17.42
C TYR A 141 8.68 -3.87 -18.22
N GLN A 142 9.79 -4.11 -18.93
CA GLN A 142 10.01 -5.36 -19.65
C GLN A 142 10.08 -6.55 -18.69
N GLN A 143 10.83 -6.44 -17.58
CA GLN A 143 10.85 -7.50 -16.57
C GLN A 143 9.46 -7.75 -15.95
N ALA A 144 8.65 -6.71 -15.74
CA ALA A 144 7.29 -6.88 -15.24
C ALA A 144 6.41 -7.63 -16.26
N LEU A 145 6.58 -7.35 -17.55
CA LEU A 145 5.87 -8.03 -18.64
C LEU A 145 6.26 -9.52 -18.72
N ASP A 146 7.56 -9.82 -18.59
CA ASP A 146 8.09 -11.19 -18.69
C ASP A 146 7.62 -12.12 -17.55
N ILE A 147 7.04 -11.55 -16.48
CA ILE A 147 6.48 -12.29 -15.35
C ILE A 147 4.99 -12.62 -15.52
N CYS A 148 4.27 -11.84 -16.34
CA CYS A 148 2.83 -12.00 -16.58
C CYS A 148 2.53 -13.13 -17.56
#